data_AF-A0A8C7K5T3-F1
#
_entry.id   AF-A0A8C7K5T3-F1
#
_cell.length_a   1.000
_cell.length_b   1.000
_cell.length_c   1.000
_cell.angle_alpha   90.00
_cell.angle_beta   90.00
_cell.angle_gamma   90.00
#
_symmetry.space_group_name_H-M   'P 1'
#
loop_
_entity.id
_entity.type
_entity.pdbx_description
1 polymer ?
#
loop_
_entity_poly.entity_id
_entity_poly.type
_entity_poly.pdbx_seq_one_letter_code
_entity_poly.pdbx_strand_id
1 'polypeptide(L)'
;MKILSGVLILSLMLAETTLGDIQKRVVGGNTCSPTERRYHVRLTAKTPTNGLEKVCGGSLITNRWLLTAARCWPAGPEWKMYAEVGGHPGPVKPQVEIKQKMIRKDKKGKTHDIMLLQLPTPVPGAIPGPGVDPIPLGDLHPTVTLSAWTHEGWYSIKCVSLTSHWTIHNMPFN
;
A
#
# COMPACT_ATOMS: atom_id res chain seq x y z
N MET A 1 -9.56 49.29 -29.54
CA MET A 1 -10.44 48.32 -28.84
C MET A 1 -10.23 46.84 -29.18
N LYS A 2 -9.36 46.45 -30.14
CA LYS A 2 -9.14 45.02 -30.49
C LYS A 2 -8.11 44.29 -29.61
N ILE A 3 -7.20 45.03 -28.98
CA ILE A 3 -6.14 44.50 -28.11
C ILE A 3 -6.64 44.09 -26.71
N LEU A 4 -7.67 44.74 -26.14
CA LEU A 4 -8.28 44.28 -24.88
C LEU A 4 -8.97 42.92 -25.02
N SER A 5 -9.57 42.64 -26.18
CA SER A 5 -10.27 41.37 -26.43
C SER A 5 -9.29 40.20 -26.54
N GLY A 6 -8.13 40.40 -27.17
CA GLY A 6 -7.10 39.35 -27.25
C GLY A 6 -6.45 39.01 -25.91
N VAL A 7 -6.23 40.01 -25.05
CA VAL A 7 -5.67 39.80 -23.70
C VAL A 7 -6.67 39.08 -22.79
N LEU A 8 -7.96 39.40 -22.90
CA LEU A 8 -9.03 38.72 -22.14
C LEU A 8 -9.17 37.25 -22.55
N ILE A 9 -9.06 36.94 -23.84
CA ILE A 9 -9.12 35.56 -24.34
C ILE A 9 -7.87 34.79 -23.91
N LEU A 10 -6.68 35.40 -23.96
CA LEU A 10 -5.44 34.77 -23.50
C LEU A 10 -5.45 34.49 -21.99
N SER A 11 -6.04 35.37 -21.17
CA SER A 11 -6.16 35.15 -19.72
C SER A 11 -7.18 34.07 -19.35
N LEU A 12 -8.25 33.88 -20.14
CA LEU A 12 -9.17 32.74 -19.95
C LEU A 12 -8.50 31.40 -20.28
N MET A 13 -7.66 31.33 -21.32
CA MET A 13 -6.97 30.09 -21.72
C MET A 13 -5.87 29.66 -20.72
N LEU A 14 -5.35 30.59 -19.92
CA LEU A 14 -4.40 30.30 -18.83
C LEU A 14 -5.08 29.78 -17.55
N ALA A 15 -6.39 29.95 -17.41
CA ALA A 15 -7.14 29.53 -16.22
C ALA A 15 -7.50 28.02 -16.21
N GLU A 16 -7.41 27.33 -17.35
CA GLU A 16 -7.87 25.94 -17.49
C GLU A 16 -6.82 24.86 -17.19
N THR A 17 -5.58 25.23 -16.83
CA THR A 17 -4.49 24.23 -16.67
C THR A 17 -4.25 23.74 -15.24
N THR A 18 -5.10 24.11 -14.27
CA THR A 18 -4.94 23.69 -12.87
C THR A 18 -6.13 22.90 -12.34
N LEU A 19 -6.73 22.01 -13.14
CA LEU A 19 -7.47 20.89 -12.55
C LEU A 19 -6.45 19.86 -12.06
N GLY A 20 -5.83 20.20 -10.92
CA GLY A 20 -4.85 19.38 -10.24
C GLY A 20 -5.41 17.98 -10.00
N ASP A 21 -4.55 16.99 -10.21
CA ASP A 21 -4.76 15.58 -9.91
C ASP A 21 -5.56 15.41 -8.60
N ILE A 22 -6.85 15.08 -8.71
CA ILE A 22 -7.70 14.79 -7.56
C ILE A 22 -7.20 13.48 -6.96
N GLN A 23 -6.28 13.60 -6.00
CA GLN A 23 -5.76 12.49 -5.22
C GLN A 23 -6.93 11.80 -4.51
N LYS A 24 -7.31 10.61 -5.00
CA LYS A 24 -8.28 9.73 -4.34
C LYS A 24 -7.65 9.19 -3.05
N ARG A 25 -7.67 10.00 -2.00
CA ARG A 25 -7.13 9.66 -0.69
C ARG A 25 -8.23 9.12 0.21
N VAL A 26 -7.95 7.99 0.85
CA VAL A 26 -8.79 7.49 1.94
C VAL A 26 -8.47 8.28 3.20
N VAL A 27 -9.46 8.98 3.76
CA VAL A 27 -9.35 9.82 4.96
C VAL A 27 -10.40 9.35 5.98
N GLY A 28 -10.08 9.42 7.28
CA GLY A 28 -11.06 9.10 8.34
C GLY A 28 -11.13 7.62 8.76
N GLY A 29 -10.02 6.87 8.68
CA GLY A 29 -9.97 5.50 9.17
C GLY A 29 -9.90 5.36 10.68
N ASN A 30 -10.48 4.28 11.19
CA ASN A 30 -10.45 3.92 12.60
C ASN A 30 -9.33 2.90 12.87
N THR A 31 -8.85 2.80 14.10
CA THR A 31 -7.92 1.73 14.47
C THR A 31 -8.60 0.37 14.26
N CYS A 32 -7.95 -0.54 13.52
CA CYS A 32 -8.45 -1.90 13.33
C CYS A 32 -8.56 -2.64 14.67
N SER A 33 -9.50 -3.58 14.79
CA SER A 33 -9.60 -4.43 15.98
C SER A 33 -8.31 -5.25 16.17
N PRO A 34 -7.87 -5.52 17.42
CA PRO A 34 -6.72 -6.36 17.72
C PRO A 34 -6.68 -7.72 17.00
N THR A 35 -7.82 -8.31 16.68
CA THR A 35 -7.88 -9.62 15.99
C THR A 35 -7.89 -9.53 14.47
N GLU A 36 -8.08 -8.34 13.92
CA GLU A 36 -8.15 -8.08 12.48
C GLU A 36 -6.75 -7.83 11.90
N ARG A 37 -6.57 -8.10 10.61
CA ARG A 37 -5.33 -7.75 9.86
C ARG A 37 -4.03 -8.26 10.49
N ARG A 38 -4.05 -9.36 11.26
CA ARG A 38 -2.85 -9.98 11.86
C ARG A 38 -1.79 -10.42 10.85
N TYR A 39 -2.21 -10.59 9.59
CA TYR A 39 -1.34 -10.89 8.46
C TYR A 39 -0.67 -9.66 7.84
N HIS A 40 -1.05 -8.44 8.21
CA HIS A 40 -0.50 -7.23 7.64
C HIS A 40 0.96 -7.03 8.10
N VAL A 41 1.84 -6.71 7.17
CA VAL A 41 3.28 -6.58 7.41
C VAL A 41 3.75 -5.21 6.97
N ARG A 42 4.57 -4.56 7.80
CA ARG A 42 5.31 -3.37 7.39
C ARG A 42 6.62 -3.81 6.77
N LEU A 43 6.89 -3.35 5.56
CA LEU A 43 8.15 -3.53 4.87
C LEU A 43 8.89 -2.20 4.84
N THR A 44 10.15 -2.23 5.24
CA THR A 44 10.96 -1.03 5.36
C THR A 44 12.30 -1.28 4.66
N ALA A 45 12.53 -0.59 3.55
CA ALA A 45 13.83 -0.57 2.88
C ALA A 45 14.65 0.59 3.43
N LYS A 46 15.88 0.33 3.88
CA LYS A 46 16.77 1.34 4.46
C LYS A 46 18.16 1.28 3.86
N THR A 47 18.79 2.43 3.69
CA THR A 47 20.21 2.60 3.37
C THR A 47 21.02 2.90 4.63
N PRO A 48 22.14 2.20 4.89
CA PRO A 48 23.02 2.52 6.02
C PRO A 48 23.73 3.88 5.88
N THR A 49 23.95 4.35 4.64
CA THR A 49 24.88 5.46 4.34
C THR A 49 24.25 6.84 4.38
N ASN A 50 23.01 7.00 3.92
CA ASN A 50 22.33 8.30 3.82
C ASN A 50 20.97 8.33 4.53
N GLY A 51 20.62 7.28 5.29
CA GLY A 51 19.41 7.24 6.12
C GLY A 51 18.09 7.29 5.35
N LEU A 52 18.09 7.06 4.04
CA LEU A 52 16.87 7.00 3.25
C LEU A 52 16.05 5.76 3.64
N GLU A 53 14.74 5.97 3.76
CA GLU A 53 13.77 4.92 4.06
C GLU A 53 12.65 4.91 3.01
N LYS A 54 12.26 3.72 2.57
CA LYS A 54 11.05 3.49 1.78
C LYS A 54 10.16 2.47 2.51
N VAL A 55 8.93 2.87 2.77
CA VAL A 55 7.93 2.03 3.44
C VAL A 55 6.98 1.44 2.41
N CYS A 56 6.69 0.16 2.57
CA CYS A 56 5.68 -0.58 1.82
C CYS A 56 4.82 -1.42 2.75
N GLY A 57 3.65 -1.84 2.26
CA GLY A 57 2.83 -2.87 2.88
C GLY A 57 3.16 -4.25 2.33
N GLY A 58 2.89 -5.29 3.14
CA GLY A 58 2.93 -6.68 2.72
C GLY A 58 1.88 -7.51 3.46
N SER A 59 1.77 -8.79 3.11
CA SER A 59 0.87 -9.74 3.75
C SER A 59 1.56 -11.07 4.01
N LEU A 60 1.44 -11.59 5.23
CA LEU A 60 1.86 -12.93 5.61
C LEU A 60 0.91 -13.95 4.99
N ILE A 61 1.38 -14.74 4.02
CA ILE A 61 0.55 -15.73 3.31
C ILE A 61 0.82 -17.17 3.77
N THR A 62 1.93 -17.39 4.48
CA THR A 62 2.23 -18.61 5.23
C THR A 62 3.03 -18.23 6.47
N ASN A 63 3.40 -19.16 7.34
CA ASN A 63 4.27 -18.86 8.47
C ASN A 63 5.70 -18.41 8.09
N ARG A 64 6.11 -18.48 6.81
CA ARG A 64 7.45 -18.10 6.34
C ARG A 64 7.45 -17.17 5.11
N TRP A 65 6.33 -17.01 4.42
CA TRP A 65 6.27 -16.26 3.16
C TRP A 65 5.41 -15.01 3.28
N LEU A 66 5.95 -13.91 2.76
CA LEU A 66 5.27 -12.64 2.62
C LEU A 66 4.97 -12.35 1.15
N LEU A 67 3.81 -11.77 0.87
CA LEU A 67 3.41 -11.24 -0.42
C LEU A 67 3.50 -9.71 -0.41
N THR A 68 4.06 -9.13 -1.48
CA THR A 68 4.16 -7.68 -1.67
C THR A 68 4.28 -7.34 -3.16
N ALA A 69 4.26 -6.05 -3.51
CA ALA A 69 4.57 -5.58 -4.84
C ALA A 69 6.08 -5.67 -5.14
N ALA A 70 6.45 -5.98 -6.39
CA ALA A 70 7.85 -6.05 -6.80
C ALA A 70 8.52 -4.67 -6.75
N ARG A 71 7.77 -3.60 -7.04
CA ARG A 71 8.23 -2.20 -6.94
C ARG A 71 8.63 -1.78 -5.53
N CYS A 72 8.28 -2.55 -4.51
CA CYS A 72 8.70 -2.30 -3.14
C CYS A 72 10.15 -2.66 -2.89
N TRP A 73 10.73 -3.55 -3.71
CA TRP A 73 12.14 -3.87 -3.59
C TRP A 73 13.01 -2.67 -3.99
N PRO A 74 13.96 -2.23 -3.16
CA PRO A 74 14.83 -1.11 -3.49
C PRO A 74 15.83 -1.48 -4.59
N ALA A 75 16.20 -0.50 -5.40
CA ALA A 75 17.27 -0.65 -6.38
C ALA A 75 18.61 -0.28 -5.74
N GLY A 76 19.66 -1.05 -6.01
CA GLY A 76 21.00 -0.81 -5.47
C GLY A 76 21.41 -1.79 -4.36
N PRO A 77 22.70 -2.19 -4.30
CA PRO A 77 23.22 -3.15 -3.33
C PRO A 77 23.29 -2.61 -1.89
N GLU A 78 23.29 -1.29 -1.70
CA GLU A 78 23.36 -0.62 -0.41
C GLU A 78 22.06 -0.74 0.41
N TRP A 79 20.95 -1.04 -0.24
CA TRP A 79 19.65 -1.12 0.41
C TRP A 79 19.40 -2.47 1.06
N LYS A 80 18.89 -2.43 2.28
CA LYS A 80 18.42 -3.61 3.01
C LYS A 80 16.92 -3.54 3.21
N MET A 81 16.26 -4.68 3.06
CA MET A 81 14.82 -4.82 3.28
C MET A 81 14.58 -5.45 4.66
N TYR A 82 13.69 -4.85 5.44
CA TYR A 82 13.27 -5.34 6.74
C TYR A 82 11.76 -5.56 6.79
N ALA A 83 11.33 -6.59 7.51
CA ALA A 83 9.92 -6.89 7.75
C ALA A 83 9.58 -6.82 9.24
N GLU A 84 8.44 -6.19 9.55
CA GLU A 84 7.84 -6.20 10.89
C GLU A 84 6.54 -7.00 10.80
N VAL A 85 6.56 -8.21 11.34
CA VAL A 85 5.42 -9.15 11.28
C VAL A 85 4.69 -9.17 12.62
N GLY A 86 3.37 -9.11 12.59
CA GLY A 86 2.55 -9.24 13.80
C GLY A 86 2.64 -8.05 14.75
N GLY A 87 2.89 -6.84 14.22
CA GLY A 87 2.84 -5.58 14.97
C GLY A 87 1.43 -5.09 15.31
N HIS A 88 0.40 -5.89 15.03
CA HIS A 88 -1.00 -5.57 15.35
C HIS A 88 -1.71 -6.83 15.87
N PRO A 89 -2.25 -6.81 17.11
CA PRO A 89 -2.13 -5.76 18.12
C PRO A 89 -0.80 -5.90 18.88
N GLY A 90 -0.21 -4.78 19.31
CA GLY A 90 0.89 -4.82 20.28
C GLY A 90 2.13 -4.04 19.86
N PRO A 91 3.20 -4.12 20.66
CA PRO A 91 4.43 -3.38 20.39
C PRO A 91 5.04 -3.83 19.06
N VAL A 92 5.73 -2.89 18.40
CA VAL A 92 6.52 -3.17 17.19
C VAL A 92 7.43 -4.36 17.47
N LYS A 93 7.23 -5.46 16.73
CA LYS A 93 8.13 -6.60 16.81
C LYS A 93 9.46 -6.23 16.15
N PRO A 94 10.58 -6.84 16.59
CA PRO A 94 11.89 -6.58 15.99
C PRO A 94 11.83 -6.72 14.47
N GLN A 95 12.48 -5.78 13.78
CA GLN A 95 12.67 -5.84 12.34
C GLN A 95 13.50 -7.08 11.97
N VAL A 96 13.02 -7.84 10.98
CA VAL A 96 13.73 -9.01 10.44
C VAL A 96 14.26 -8.69 9.06
N GLU A 97 15.58 -8.82 8.85
CA GLU A 97 16.18 -8.62 7.53
C GLU A 97 15.74 -9.71 6.55
N ILE A 98 15.30 -9.27 5.37
CA ILE A 98 14.89 -10.14 4.27
C ILE A 98 16.03 -10.25 3.27
N LYS A 99 16.54 -11.47 3.10
CA LYS A 99 17.62 -11.79 2.14
C LYS A 99 17.13 -12.49 0.88
N GLN A 100 16.01 -13.18 0.96
CA GLN A 100 15.48 -14.01 -0.12
C GLN A 100 14.19 -13.40 -0.69
N LYS A 101 14.17 -13.26 -2.02
CA LYS A 101 13.05 -12.70 -2.77
C LYS A 101 12.80 -13.49 -4.05
N MET A 102 11.54 -13.53 -4.49
CA MET A 102 11.12 -14.09 -5.77
C MET A 102 10.15 -13.13 -6.44
N ILE A 103 10.57 -12.51 -7.54
CA ILE A 103 9.70 -11.65 -8.34
C ILE A 103 8.97 -12.50 -9.38
N ARG A 104 7.65 -12.33 -9.48
CA ARG A 104 6.83 -13.04 -10.46
C ARG A 104 7.24 -12.63 -11.87
N LYS A 105 7.49 -13.62 -12.73
CA LYS A 105 7.75 -13.43 -14.16
C LYS A 105 6.73 -14.21 -14.98
N ASP A 106 6.44 -13.74 -16.20
CA ASP A 106 5.69 -14.52 -17.20
C ASP A 106 6.60 -15.51 -17.93
N LYS A 107 6.01 -16.29 -18.85
CA LYS A 107 6.73 -17.26 -19.69
C LYS A 107 7.81 -16.63 -20.57
N LYS A 108 7.71 -15.32 -20.84
CA LYS A 108 8.67 -14.55 -21.65
C LYS A 108 9.72 -13.84 -20.77
N GLY A 109 9.69 -14.05 -19.45
CA GLY A 109 10.61 -13.43 -18.50
C GLY A 109 10.23 -12.00 -18.08
N LYS A 110 9.11 -11.45 -18.55
CA LYS A 110 8.63 -10.12 -18.13
C LYS A 110 8.21 -10.18 -16.67
N THR A 111 8.71 -9.24 -15.88
CA THR A 111 8.36 -9.13 -14.46
C THR A 111 6.97 -8.53 -14.27
N HIS A 112 6.21 -9.11 -13.36
CA HIS A 112 4.97 -8.52 -12.85
C HIS A 112 5.22 -7.90 -11.48
N ASP A 113 4.34 -6.98 -11.11
CA ASP A 113 4.45 -6.25 -9.85
C ASP A 113 3.95 -7.07 -8.64
N ILE A 114 4.43 -8.30 -8.53
CA ILE A 114 4.11 -9.26 -7.49
C ILE A 114 5.43 -9.93 -7.09
N MET A 115 5.72 -9.94 -5.79
CA MET A 115 6.94 -10.50 -5.22
C MET A 115 6.65 -11.26 -3.93
N LEU A 116 7.31 -12.40 -3.78
CA LEU A 116 7.38 -13.15 -2.54
C LEU A 116 8.69 -12.84 -1.81
N LEU A 117 8.61 -12.67 -0.50
CA LEU A 117 9.75 -12.55 0.39
C LEU A 117 9.75 -13.71 1.39
N GLN A 118 10.92 -14.28 1.64
CA GLN A 118 11.06 -15.37 2.61
C GLN A 118 11.62 -14.86 3.93
N LEU A 119 10.94 -15.18 5.02
CA LEU A 119 11.42 -14.94 6.37
C LEU A 119 12.54 -15.95 6.71
N PRO A 120 13.61 -15.51 7.41
CA PRO A 120 14.68 -16.40 7.83
C PRO A 120 14.20 -17.45 8.84
N THR A 121 13.23 -17.10 9.69
CA THR A 121 12.62 -17.99 10.67
C THR A 121 11.09 -18.00 10.50
N PRO A 122 10.41 -19.15 10.68
CA PRO A 122 8.96 -19.19 10.73
C PRO A 122 8.43 -18.33 11.89
N VAL A 123 7.28 -17.70 11.69
CA VAL A 123 6.56 -16.97 12.74
C VAL A 123 5.69 -17.96 13.51
N PRO A 124 5.98 -18.23 14.80
CA PRO A 124 5.15 -19.14 15.61
C PRO A 124 3.75 -18.56 15.80
N GLY A 125 2.72 -19.40 15.70
CA GLY A 125 1.33 -18.96 15.80
C GLY A 125 0.92 -17.98 14.70
N ALA A 126 1.65 -17.95 13.57
CA ALA A 126 1.27 -17.18 12.40
C ALA A 126 -0.17 -17.47 11.99
N ILE A 127 -0.92 -16.42 11.71
CA ILE A 127 -2.26 -16.52 11.14
C ILE A 127 -2.15 -15.85 9.78
N PRO A 128 -1.88 -16.65 8.73
CA PRO A 128 -1.83 -16.16 7.38
C PRO A 128 -3.11 -15.40 7.03
N GLY A 129 -2.98 -14.44 6.12
CA GLY A 129 -4.15 -13.83 5.52
C GLY A 129 -4.97 -14.88 4.80
N PRO A 130 -6.23 -14.55 4.42
CA PRO A 130 -6.92 -15.35 3.42
C PRO A 130 -5.95 -15.57 2.26
N GLY A 131 -5.91 -16.82 1.77
CA GLY A 131 -5.05 -17.17 0.65
C GLY A 131 -5.32 -16.21 -0.52
N VAL A 132 -4.47 -16.25 -1.53
CA VAL A 132 -4.83 -15.68 -2.84
C VAL A 132 -5.92 -16.52 -3.50
N ASP A 133 -7.00 -16.79 -2.77
CA ASP A 133 -8.25 -17.25 -3.33
C ASP A 133 -8.75 -16.09 -4.19
N PRO A 134 -8.99 -16.31 -5.49
CA PRO A 134 -9.63 -15.30 -6.31
C PRO A 134 -10.94 -14.94 -5.61
N ILE A 135 -11.10 -13.68 -5.22
CA ILE A 135 -12.41 -13.16 -4.82
C ILE A 135 -13.32 -13.49 -6.01
N PRO A 136 -14.34 -14.35 -5.83
CA PRO A 136 -15.25 -14.66 -6.90
C PRO A 136 -15.79 -13.34 -7.46
N LEU A 137 -15.79 -13.15 -8.77
CA LEU A 137 -16.32 -11.92 -9.40
C LEU A 137 -17.79 -11.66 -9.03
N GLY A 138 -18.50 -12.66 -8.48
CA GLY A 138 -19.84 -12.55 -7.90
C GLY A 138 -19.89 -12.14 -6.42
N ASP A 139 -18.78 -12.26 -5.68
CA ASP A 139 -18.63 -11.81 -4.30
C ASP A 139 -17.93 -10.46 -4.27
N LEU A 140 -18.51 -9.48 -4.98
CA LEU A 140 -18.37 -8.10 -4.55
C LEU A 140 -18.99 -8.04 -3.15
N HIS A 141 -18.19 -8.29 -2.12
CA HIS A 141 -18.54 -7.87 -0.78
C HIS A 141 -19.02 -6.42 -0.91
N PRO A 142 -20.21 -6.06 -0.40
CA PRO A 142 -20.73 -4.70 -0.52
C PRO A 142 -19.82 -3.69 0.19
N THR A 143 -18.78 -4.18 0.89
CA THR A 143 -17.79 -3.42 1.62
C THR A 143 -16.38 -3.86 1.23
N VAL A 144 -15.59 -2.97 0.64
CA VAL A 144 -14.14 -3.16 0.49
C VAL A 144 -13.45 -2.57 1.70
N THR A 145 -12.85 -3.41 2.55
CA THR A 145 -12.13 -2.91 3.73
C THR A 145 -10.63 -2.74 3.42
N LEU A 146 -10.15 -1.50 3.42
CA LEU A 146 -8.74 -1.14 3.23
C LEU A 146 -8.02 -1.02 4.57
N SER A 147 -6.72 -1.29 4.59
CA SER A 147 -5.89 -1.08 5.79
C SER A 147 -4.50 -0.57 5.46
N ALA A 148 -4.01 0.39 6.25
CA ALA A 148 -2.67 0.94 6.08
C ALA A 148 -2.04 1.32 7.44
N TRP A 149 -0.71 1.38 7.47
CA TRP A 149 0.03 2.02 8.54
C TRP A 149 -0.07 3.55 8.40
N THR A 150 -0.35 4.26 9.49
CA THR A 150 -0.39 5.73 9.51
C THR A 150 0.83 6.31 10.20
N HIS A 151 1.34 7.43 9.66
CA HIS A 151 2.51 8.14 10.19
C HIS A 151 2.31 8.69 11.62
N GLU A 152 1.04 8.96 12.00
CA GLU A 152 0.65 9.49 13.31
C GLU A 152 0.52 8.41 14.40
N GLY A 153 0.59 7.13 14.02
CA GLY A 153 0.37 6.01 14.93
C GLY A 153 1.10 4.78 14.42
N TRP A 154 2.41 4.72 14.68
CA TRP A 154 3.32 3.64 14.26
C TRP A 154 2.93 2.26 14.82
N TYR A 155 1.93 2.22 15.71
CA TYR A 155 1.51 1.07 16.51
C TYR A 155 0.12 0.56 16.16
N SER A 156 -0.56 1.16 15.17
CA SER A 156 -1.93 0.79 14.82
C SER A 156 -2.14 0.78 13.32
N ILE A 157 -2.68 -0.32 12.83
CA ILE A 157 -3.23 -0.36 11.48
C ILE A 157 -4.56 0.40 11.50
N LYS A 158 -4.75 1.34 10.57
CA LYS A 158 -6.06 1.97 10.36
C LYS A 158 -6.84 1.18 9.33
N CYS A 159 -8.10 0.87 9.65
CA CYS A 159 -9.06 0.19 8.79
C CYS A 159 -10.11 1.18 8.30
N VAL A 160 -10.49 1.07 7.04
CA VAL A 160 -11.59 1.81 6.43
C VAL A 160 -12.47 0.83 5.68
N SER A 161 -13.75 0.81 6.02
CA SER A 161 -14.76 0.02 5.31
C SER A 161 -15.45 0.89 4.27
N LEU A 162 -15.16 0.63 3.00
CA LEU A 162 -15.83 1.28 1.87
C LEU A 162 -17.09 0.46 1.53
N THR A 163 -18.20 0.73 2.20
CA THR A 163 -19.52 0.23 1.79
C THR A 163 -19.94 0.87 0.46
N SER A 164 -20.69 0.15 -0.39
CA SER A 164 -21.28 0.64 -1.63
C SER A 164 -22.19 1.88 -1.48
N HIS A 165 -22.56 2.23 -0.24
CA HIS A 165 -23.27 3.45 0.13
C HIS A 165 -22.38 4.68 0.38
N TRP A 166 -21.05 4.55 0.34
CA TRP A 166 -20.18 5.73 0.26
C TRP A 166 -20.17 6.22 -1.18
N THR A 167 -21.13 7.07 -1.51
CA THR A 167 -20.95 8.05 -2.57
C THR A 167 -19.65 8.78 -2.26
N ILE A 168 -18.71 8.77 -3.20
CA ILE A 168 -17.66 9.78 -3.25
C ILE A 168 -18.42 11.11 -3.30
N HIS A 169 -18.60 11.75 -2.15
CA HIS A 169 -19.40 12.95 -2.08
C HIS A 169 -18.74 14.01 -2.96
N ASN A 170 -19.54 14.46 -3.94
CA ASN A 170 -19.31 15.45 -4.98
C ASN A 170 -18.54 14.98 -6.23
N MET A 171 -19.23 14.20 -7.07
CA MET A 171 -19.09 14.34 -8.52
C MET A 171 -20.37 14.99 -9.08
N PRO A 172 -20.36 16.28 -9.46
CA PRO A 172 -21.22 16.69 -10.56
C PRO A 172 -20.61 16.08 -11.83
N PHE A 173 -21.37 15.20 -12.48
CA PHE A 173 -21.14 14.90 -13.89
C PHE A 173 -21.52 16.14 -14.68
N ASN A 174 -20.54 16.81 -15.27
CA ASN A 174 -20.70 17.55 -16.51
C ASN A 174 -19.36 17.59 -17.23
#